data_AF-A0A257JCC5-F1
#
_entry.id   AF-A0A257JCC5-F1
#
_cell.length_a   1.000
_cell.length_b   1.000
_cell.length_c   1.000
_cell.angle_alpha   90.00
_cell.angle_beta   90.00
_cell.angle_gamma   90.00
#
_symmetry.space_group_name_H-M   'P 1'
#
loop_
_entity.id
_entity.type
_entity.pdbx_description
1 polymer ?
#
loop_
_entity_poly.entity_id
_entity_poly.type
_entity_poly.pdbx_seq_one_letter_code
_entity_poly.pdbx_strand_id
1 'polypeptide(L)'
;KARTFHAAALAFGQGSLLDADGLSDDEVQKRLMAIPGIGPWTASIYLLAALRSADAWPAADLALQVAAQDLFDLGERPSPRRMAELGEAWRPYRSAAALLLWRHYRGLRDMSPA
;
A
#
# COMPACT_ATOMS: atom_id res chain seq x y z
N LYS A 1 -17.58 1.32 7.84
CA LYS A 1 -17.31 1.56 6.40
C LYS A 1 -18.17 2.70 5.83
N ALA A 2 -19.51 2.70 5.97
CA ALA A 2 -20.38 3.78 5.46
C ALA A 2 -19.93 5.20 5.87
N ARG A 3 -19.56 5.40 7.14
CA ARG A 3 -19.02 6.68 7.65
C ARG A 3 -17.74 7.13 6.92
N THR A 4 -16.82 6.21 6.64
CA THR A 4 -15.57 6.49 5.92
C THR A 4 -15.84 6.89 4.48
N PHE A 5 -16.74 6.17 3.79
CA PHE A 5 -17.16 6.54 2.43
C PHE A 5 -17.78 7.94 2.39
N HIS A 6 -18.67 8.25 3.34
CA HIS A 6 -19.28 9.57 3.43
C HIS A 6 -18.25 10.68 3.71
N ALA A 7 -17.33 10.46 4.66
CA ALA A 7 -16.27 11.42 4.97
C ALA A 7 -15.33 11.64 3.79
N ALA A 8 -14.95 10.57 3.07
CA ALA A 8 -14.15 10.67 1.86
C ALA A 8 -14.89 11.48 0.78
N ALA A 9 -16.16 11.17 0.51
CA ALA A 9 -16.97 11.89 -0.47
C ALA A 9 -17.08 13.39 -0.16
N LEU A 10 -17.25 13.77 1.12
CA LEU A 10 -17.24 15.17 1.55
C LEU A 10 -15.88 15.84 1.31
N ALA A 11 -14.78 15.17 1.67
CA ALA A 11 -13.43 15.68 1.42
C ALA A 11 -13.16 15.91 -0.08
N PHE A 12 -13.58 14.96 -0.92
CA PHE A 12 -13.53 15.11 -2.38
C PHE A 12 -14.37 16.28 -2.87
N GLY A 13 -15.63 16.41 -2.42
CA GLY A 13 -16.53 17.49 -2.84
C GLY A 13 -16.08 18.89 -2.43
N GLN A 14 -15.24 19.00 -1.40
CA GLN A 14 -14.67 20.27 -0.92
C GLN A 14 -13.33 20.62 -1.58
N GLY A 15 -12.84 19.80 -2.52
CA GLY A 15 -11.57 20.03 -3.21
C GLY A 15 -10.31 19.75 -2.39
N SER A 16 -10.43 19.25 -1.15
CA SER A 16 -9.28 19.09 -0.26
C SER A 16 -8.34 17.92 -0.63
N LEU A 17 -8.81 17.01 -1.50
CA LEU A 17 -8.11 15.78 -1.86
C LEU A 17 -7.65 15.69 -3.32
N LEU A 18 -8.21 16.51 -4.21
CA LEU A 18 -8.00 16.42 -5.66
C LEU A 18 -6.92 17.37 -6.19
N ASP A 19 -6.51 18.35 -5.41
CA ASP A 19 -5.39 19.22 -5.75
C ASP A 19 -4.08 18.54 -5.30
N ALA A 20 -3.78 17.40 -5.92
CA ALA A 20 -2.57 16.61 -5.67
C ALA A 20 -1.41 17.04 -6.58
N ASP A 21 -1.66 17.90 -7.56
CA ASP A 21 -0.64 18.41 -8.46
C ASP A 21 0.42 19.17 -7.65
N GLY A 22 1.66 18.69 -7.74
CA GLY A 22 2.80 19.24 -7.01
C GLY A 22 2.93 18.80 -5.54
N LEU A 23 2.02 17.97 -5.01
CA LEU A 23 2.19 17.37 -3.69
C LEU A 23 3.13 16.17 -3.74
N SER A 24 3.94 16.01 -2.69
CA SER A 24 4.69 14.79 -2.45
C SER A 24 3.79 13.63 -2.00
N ASP A 25 4.24 12.40 -2.22
CA ASP A 25 3.53 11.21 -1.74
C ASP A 25 3.25 11.25 -0.24
N ASP A 26 4.19 11.77 0.56
CA ASP A 26 4.04 11.91 2.01
C ASP A 26 2.92 12.91 2.39
N GLU A 27 2.78 14.01 1.64
CA GLU A 27 1.71 14.99 1.85
C GLU A 27 0.35 14.42 1.50
N VAL A 28 0.26 13.73 0.36
CA VAL A 28 -0.97 13.03 -0.04
C VAL A 28 -1.34 11.96 0.98
N GLN A 29 -0.37 11.17 1.45
CA GLN A 29 -0.60 10.13 2.47
C GLN A 29 -1.17 10.73 3.75
N LYS A 30 -0.60 11.84 4.23
CA LYS A 30 -1.08 12.56 5.41
C LYS A 30 -2.51 13.07 5.23
N ARG A 31 -2.83 13.65 4.06
CA ARG A 31 -4.20 14.14 3.76
C ARG A 31 -5.21 13.00 3.71
N LEU A 32 -4.86 11.88 3.08
CA LEU A 32 -5.69 10.68 3.04
C LEU A 32 -5.97 10.15 4.45
N MET A 33 -4.93 10.04 5.29
CA MET A 33 -5.04 9.53 6.65
C MET A 33 -5.80 10.47 7.61
N ALA A 34 -5.99 11.75 7.25
CA ALA A 34 -6.87 12.65 7.99
C ALA A 34 -8.36 12.27 7.86
N ILE A 35 -8.73 11.45 6.87
CA ILE A 35 -10.11 10.98 6.70
C ILE A 35 -10.38 9.82 7.66
N PRO A 36 -11.43 9.90 8.51
CA PRO A 36 -11.76 8.86 9.48
C PRO A 36 -11.95 7.47 8.83
N GLY A 37 -11.08 6.53 9.21
CA GLY A 37 -11.09 5.15 8.73
C GLY A 37 -10.19 4.86 7.53
N ILE A 38 -9.45 5.85 7.03
CA ILE A 38 -8.34 5.64 6.11
C ILE A 38 -7.05 5.51 6.92
N GLY A 39 -6.46 4.32 6.90
CA GLY A 39 -5.17 4.03 7.54
C GLY A 39 -4.00 4.01 6.56
N PRO A 40 -2.77 3.77 7.05
CA PRO A 40 -1.56 3.75 6.22
C PRO A 40 -1.66 2.80 5.03
N TRP A 41 -2.22 1.60 5.22
CA TRP A 41 -2.39 0.63 4.13
C TRP A 41 -3.27 1.19 3.01
N THR A 42 -4.46 1.71 3.33
CA THR A 42 -5.38 2.27 2.33
C THR A 42 -4.74 3.45 1.59
N ALA A 43 -4.00 4.30 2.31
CA ALA A 43 -3.32 5.44 1.70
C ALA A 43 -2.20 4.99 0.74
N SER A 44 -1.39 4.00 1.12
CA SER A 44 -0.38 3.41 0.22
C SER A 44 -1.00 2.76 -1.01
N ILE A 45 -2.15 2.08 -0.87
CA ILE A 45 -2.88 1.51 -2.02
C ILE A 45 -3.38 2.62 -2.95
N TYR A 46 -3.90 3.73 -2.42
CA TYR A 46 -4.33 4.86 -3.24
C TYR A 46 -3.15 5.49 -4.00
N LEU A 47 -2.02 5.73 -3.33
CA LEU A 47 -0.81 6.25 -3.97
C LEU A 47 -0.36 5.36 -5.12
N LEU A 48 -0.33 4.04 -4.91
CA LEU A 48 0.10 3.07 -5.91
C LEU A 48 -0.90 2.96 -7.08
N ALA A 49 -2.19 2.79 -6.79
CA ALA A 49 -3.18 2.42 -7.80
C ALA A 49 -3.84 3.61 -8.49
N ALA A 50 -4.12 4.70 -7.75
CA ALA A 50 -4.79 5.87 -8.28
C ALA A 50 -3.79 6.93 -8.77
N LEU A 51 -2.76 7.23 -7.97
CA LEU A 51 -1.76 8.25 -8.32
C LEU A 51 -0.54 7.69 -9.06
N ARG A 52 -0.44 6.36 -9.18
CA ARG A 52 0.68 5.67 -9.86
C ARG A 52 2.04 6.09 -9.31
N SER A 53 2.13 6.39 -8.01
CA SER A 53 3.40 6.63 -7.33
C SER A 53 4.33 5.44 -7.58
N ALA A 54 5.59 5.74 -7.93
CA ALA A 54 6.62 4.73 -8.13
C ALA A 54 7.11 4.14 -6.79
N ASP A 55 6.97 4.89 -5.69
CA ASP A 55 7.60 4.57 -4.40
C ASP A 55 6.62 4.23 -3.27
N ALA A 56 5.34 4.00 -3.61
CA ALA A 56 4.32 3.62 -2.64
C ALA A 56 4.56 2.20 -2.10
N TRP A 57 4.41 2.04 -0.79
CA TRP A 57 4.74 0.78 -0.11
C TRP A 57 3.70 0.38 0.94
N PRO A 58 2.82 -0.60 0.67
CA PRO A 58 1.82 -1.06 1.62
C PRO A 58 2.41 -2.15 2.54
N ALA A 59 3.37 -1.80 3.40
CA ALA A 59 4.12 -2.75 4.25
C ALA A 59 3.25 -3.67 5.16
N ALA A 60 2.04 -3.21 5.50
CA ALA A 60 1.07 -3.97 6.31
C ALA A 60 0.21 -4.94 5.48
N ASP A 61 0.41 -5.01 4.17
CA ASP A 61 -0.36 -5.89 3.29
C ASP A 61 -0.01 -7.37 3.54
N LEU A 62 -1.02 -8.16 3.88
CA LEU A 62 -0.86 -9.57 4.23
C LEU A 62 -0.29 -10.39 3.06
N ALA A 63 -0.72 -10.11 1.83
CA ALA A 63 -0.25 -10.84 0.65
C ALA A 63 1.22 -10.55 0.37
N LEU A 64 1.65 -9.29 0.50
CA LEU A 64 3.08 -8.93 0.40
C LEU A 64 3.90 -9.64 1.47
N GLN A 65 3.42 -9.66 2.71
CA GLN A 65 4.15 -10.32 3.81
C GLN A 65 4.29 -11.83 3.57
N VAL A 66 3.22 -12.50 3.12
CA VAL A 66 3.26 -13.93 2.78
C VAL A 66 4.17 -14.19 1.59
N ALA A 67 4.07 -13.37 0.54
CA ALA A 67 4.96 -13.50 -0.62
C ALA A 67 6.43 -13.26 -0.27
N ALA A 68 6.73 -12.27 0.58
CA ALA A 68 8.09 -11.99 1.02
C ALA A 68 8.63 -13.11 1.91
N GLN A 69 7.79 -13.71 2.76
CA GLN A 69 8.16 -14.88 3.54
C GLN A 69 8.65 -16.01 2.63
N ASP A 70 7.84 -16.38 1.65
CA ASP A 70 8.14 -17.47 0.73
C ASP A 70 9.33 -17.14 -0.19
N LEU A 71 9.32 -15.97 -0.83
CA LEU A 71 10.33 -15.59 -1.82
C LEU A 71 11.74 -15.44 -1.22
N PHE A 72 11.83 -15.02 0.05
CA PHE A 72 13.11 -14.82 0.73
C PHE A 72 13.42 -15.92 1.76
N ASP A 73 12.68 -17.03 1.74
CA ASP A 73 12.85 -18.17 2.66
C ASP A 73 12.94 -17.73 4.14
N LEU A 74 12.02 -16.84 4.53
CA LEU A 74 11.97 -16.34 5.89
C LEU A 74 11.26 -17.36 6.78
N GLY A 75 11.89 -17.73 7.90
CA GLY A 75 11.32 -18.70 8.85
C GLY A 75 9.96 -18.28 9.43
N GLU A 76 9.63 -16.99 9.39
CA GLU A 76 8.31 -16.47 9.77
C GLU A 76 7.85 -15.33 8.87
N ARG A 77 6.55 -15.06 8.88
CA ARG A 77 5.96 -13.95 8.14
C ARG A 77 6.49 -12.61 8.69
N PRO A 78 7.14 -11.77 7.87
CA PRO A 78 7.71 -10.51 8.32
C PRO A 78 6.61 -9.56 8.83
N SER A 79 6.89 -8.88 9.95
CA SER A 79 6.03 -7.82 10.46
C SER A 79 5.99 -6.60 9.52
N PRO A 80 5.00 -5.69 9.64
CA PRO A 80 4.99 -4.45 8.86
C PRO A 80 6.28 -3.62 9.01
N ARG A 81 6.89 -3.63 10.21
CA ARG A 81 8.17 -2.97 10.45
C ARG A 81 9.28 -3.61 9.64
N ARG A 82 9.37 -4.94 9.66
CA ARG A 82 10.37 -5.66 8.87
C ARG A 82 10.16 -5.47 7.37
N MET A 83 8.91 -5.42 6.92
CA MET A 83 8.58 -5.09 5.53
C MET A 83 8.98 -3.66 5.15
N ALA A 84 8.87 -2.69 6.06
CA ALA A 84 9.36 -1.34 5.82
C ALA A 84 10.88 -1.33 5.64
N GLU A 85 11.62 -2.04 6.50
CA GLU A 85 13.09 -2.19 6.38
C GLU A 85 13.51 -2.85 5.07
N LEU A 86 12.84 -3.94 4.66
CA LEU A 86 13.09 -4.60 3.37
C LEU A 86 12.82 -3.66 2.19
N GLY A 87 11.76 -2.85 2.29
CA GLY A 87 11.34 -1.92 1.27
C GLY A 87 12.36 -0.83 0.94
N GLU A 88 13.20 -0.43 1.90
CA GLU A 88 14.18 0.65 1.69
C GLU A 88 15.18 0.33 0.58
N ALA A 89 15.54 -0.94 0.37
CA ALA A 89 16.43 -1.36 -0.72
C ALA A 89 15.84 -1.17 -2.12
N TRP A 90 14.52 -0.97 -2.24
CA TRP A 90 13.81 -0.87 -3.52
C TRP A 90 13.41 0.56 -3.88
N ARG A 91 13.81 1.56 -3.07
CA ARG A 91 13.56 2.96 -3.42
C ARG A 91 14.33 3.36 -4.67
N PRO A 92 13.78 4.22 -5.54
CA PRO A 92 12.47 4.88 -5.44
C PRO A 92 11.32 4.10 -6.14
N TYR A 93 11.44 2.77 -6.28
CA TYR A 93 10.55 1.93 -7.09
C TYR A 93 9.81 0.86 -6.26
N ARG A 94 9.51 1.15 -4.98
CA ARG A 94 8.84 0.18 -4.09
C ARG A 94 7.48 -0.30 -4.61
N SER A 95 6.77 0.49 -5.42
CA SER A 95 5.54 0.05 -6.07
C SER A 95 5.76 -1.11 -7.04
N ALA A 96 6.89 -1.13 -7.76
CA ALA A 96 7.23 -2.24 -8.64
C ALA A 96 7.48 -3.53 -7.82
N ALA A 97 8.19 -3.43 -6.71
CA ALA A 97 8.39 -4.55 -5.79
C ALA A 97 7.05 -5.08 -5.23
N ALA A 98 6.13 -4.18 -4.85
CA ALA A 98 4.80 -4.57 -4.37
C ALA A 98 4.00 -5.34 -5.44
N LEU A 99 4.01 -4.85 -6.69
CA LEU A 99 3.36 -5.51 -7.82
C LEU A 99 3.94 -6.92 -8.09
N LEU A 100 5.26 -7.07 -8.02
CA LEU A 100 5.93 -8.37 -8.18
C LEU A 100 5.60 -9.33 -7.04
N LEU A 101 5.59 -8.85 -5.79
CA LEU A 101 5.19 -9.67 -4.63
C LEU A 101 3.72 -10.09 -4.72
N TRP A 102 2.80 -9.23 -5.14
CA TRP A 102 1.42 -9.64 -5.40
C TRP A 102 1.32 -10.67 -6.52
N ARG A 103 2.12 -10.54 -7.59
CA ARG A 103 2.17 -11.54 -8.66
C ARG A 103 2.66 -12.88 -8.12
N HIS A 104 3.69 -12.88 -7.28
CA HIS A 104 4.21 -14.07 -6.61
C HIS A 104 3.16 -14.71 -5.70
N TYR A 105 2.52 -13.92 -4.83
CA TYR A 105 1.45 -14.39 -3.95
C TYR A 105 0.32 -15.09 -4.70
N ARG A 106 -0.08 -14.56 -5.87
CA ARG A 106 -1.09 -15.21 -6.72
C ARG A 106 -0.62 -16.58 -7.19
N GLY A 107 0.62 -16.70 -7.63
CA GLY A 107 1.22 -17.98 -8.02
C GLY A 107 1.21 -19.01 -6.87
N LEU A 108 1.53 -18.59 -5.65
CA LEU A 108 1.47 -19.47 -4.47
C LEU A 108 0.06 -20.00 -4.19
N ARG A 109 -0.95 -19.14 -4.34
CA ARG A 109 -2.36 -19.54 -4.15
C ARG A 109 -2.85 -20.51 -5.21
N ASP A 110 -2.38 -20.36 -6.44
CA ASP A 110 -2.76 -21.24 -7.54
C ASP A 110 -2.14 -22.65 -7.39
N MET A 111 -1.05 -22.79 -6.61
CA MET A 111 -0.36 -24.06 -6.34
C MET A 111 -0.85 -24.78 -5.07
N SER A 112 -1.65 -24.14 -4.23
CA SER A 112 -2.21 -24.78 -3.03
C SER A 112 -3.46 -25.60 -3.40
N PRO A 113 -3.50 -26.92 -3.13
CA PRO A 113 -4.71 -27.71 -3.34
C PRO A 113 -5.85 -27.21 -2.43
N ALA A 114 -7.07 -27.19 -2.98
CA ALA A 114 -8.30 -26.70 -2.34
C ALA A 114 -8.69 -27.47 -1.07
#